data_AF-A0A5B9QFR2-F1
#
_entry.id   AF-A0A5B9QFR2-F1
#
_cell.length_a   1.000
_cell.length_b   1.000
_cell.length_c   1.000
_cell.angle_alpha   90.00
_cell.angle_beta   90.00
_cell.angle_gamma   90.00
#
_symmetry.space_group_name_H-M   'P 1'
#
loop_
_entity.id
_entity.type
_entity.pdbx_description
1 polymer ?
#
loop_
_entity_poly.entity_id
_entity_poly.type
_entity_poly.pdbx_seq_one_letter_code
_entity_poly.pdbx_strand_id
1 'polypeptide(L)' 'MVKLARILQLAGLIIPPLAMAAQLSENISTGKMLQFLLLSVGLFVLGYVLQQFRG' A
#
# COMPACT_ATOMS: atom_id res chain seq x y z
N MET A 1 12.40 -14.06 6.09
CA MET A 1 11.36 -13.24 6.76
C MET A 1 11.49 -11.74 6.44
N VAL A 2 12.67 -11.14 6.46
CA VAL A 2 12.89 -9.74 6.01
C VAL A 2 12.41 -9.49 4.57
N LYS A 3 12.59 -10.47 3.68
CA LYS A 3 12.10 -10.42 2.28
C LYS A 3 10.57 -10.23 2.21
N LEU A 4 9.81 -10.88 3.11
CA LEU A 4 8.35 -10.81 3.12
C LEU A 4 7.86 -9.42 3.57
N ALA A 5 8.47 -8.86 4.62
CA ALA A 5 8.19 -7.51 5.09
C ALA A 5 8.50 -6.44 4.02
N ARG A 6 9.60 -6.60 3.27
CA ARG A 6 9.93 -5.72 2.14
C ARG A 6 8.94 -5.83 0.99
N ILE A 7 8.44 -7.04 0.68
CA ILE A 7 7.39 -7.23 -0.35
C ILE A 7 6.10 -6.53 0.08
N LEU A 8 5.71 -6.62 1.35
CA LEU A 8 4.53 -5.93 1.91
C LEU A 8 4.67 -4.40 1.83
N GLN A 9 5.84 -3.86 2.17
CA GLN A 9 6.14 -2.43 2.03
C GLN A 9 6.13 -1.98 0.56
N LEU A 10 6.70 -2.76 -0.35
CA LEU A 10 6.69 -2.47 -1.78
C LEU A 10 5.27 -2.49 -2.34
N ALA A 11 4.45 -3.47 -1.97
CA ALA A 11 3.04 -3.51 -2.35
C ALA A 11 2.29 -2.27 -1.83
N GLY A 12 2.49 -1.92 -0.55
CA GLY A 12 1.91 -0.71 0.05
C GLY A 12 2.36 0.60 -0.61
N LEU A 13 3.55 0.62 -1.23
CA LEU A 13 4.08 1.79 -1.96
C LEU A 13 3.57 1.87 -3.41
N ILE A 14 3.27 0.74 -4.05
CA ILE A 14 2.88 0.68 -5.48
C ILE A 14 1.36 0.85 -5.67
N ILE A 15 0.55 0.40 -4.72
CA ILE A 15 -0.92 0.52 -4.78
C ILE A 15 -1.40 1.99 -4.86
N PRO A 16 -0.83 3.00 -4.14
CA PRO A 16 -1.32 4.38 -4.20
C PRO A 16 -1.11 5.04 -5.57
N PRO A 17 0.08 4.96 -6.22
CA PRO A 17 0.25 5.42 -7.60
C PRO A 17 -0.70 4.73 -8.59
N LEU A 18 -0.94 3.42 -8.43
CA LEU A 18 -1.89 2.70 -9.26
C LEU A 18 -3.33 3.20 -9.08
N ALA A 19 -3.75 3.43 -7.82
CA ALA A 19 -5.06 3.95 -7.51
C ALA A 19 -5.24 5.39 -8.03
N MET A 20 -4.20 6.23 -7.93
CA MET A 20 -4.22 7.57 -8.53
C MET A 20 -4.33 7.51 -10.05
N ALA A 21 -3.58 6.63 -10.71
CA ALA A 21 -3.67 6.44 -12.17
C ALA A 21 -5.08 5.97 -12.60
N ALA A 22 -5.65 5.00 -11.88
CA ALA A 22 -7.00 4.51 -12.14
C ALA A 22 -8.07 5.59 -11.89
N GLN A 23 -7.90 6.44 -10.87
CA GLN A 23 -8.79 7.58 -10.62
C GLN A 23 -8.68 8.62 -11.73
N LEU A 24 -7.46 8.92 -12.20
CA LEU A 24 -7.21 9.86 -13.29
C LEU A 24 -7.82 9.38 -14.61
N SER A 25 -7.84 8.07 -14.85
CA SER A 25 -8.57 7.46 -15.97
C SER A 25 -10.08 7.31 -15.72
N GLU A 26 -10.63 7.96 -14.68
CA GLU A 26 -12.05 7.90 -14.27
C GLU A 26 -12.59 6.48 -14.04
N ASN A 27 -11.72 5.48 -13.88
CA ASN A 27 -12.12 4.08 -13.68
C ASN A 27 -12.59 3.82 -12.24
N ILE A 28 -12.17 4.65 -11.29
CA ILE A 28 -12.56 4.55 -9.88
C ILE A 28 -12.87 5.92 -9.29
N SER A 29 -13.86 5.98 -8.40
CA SER A 29 -14.22 7.22 -7.70
C SER A 29 -13.16 7.61 -6.67
N THR A 30 -13.09 8.90 -6.33
CA THR A 30 -12.20 9.44 -5.29
C THR A 30 -12.35 8.72 -3.95
N GLY A 31 -13.58 8.33 -3.58
CA GLY A 31 -13.82 7.55 -2.36
C GLY A 31 -13.16 6.18 -2.40
N LYS A 32 -13.16 5.50 -3.55
CA LYS A 32 -12.48 4.22 -3.73
C LYS A 32 -10.95 4.37 -3.73
N MET A 33 -10.43 5.43 -4.33
CA MET A 33 -9.00 5.76 -4.24
C MET A 33 -8.55 5.94 -2.79
N LEU A 34 -9.32 6.69 -1.97
CA LEU A 34 -9.02 6.88 -0.54
C LEU A 34 -9.05 5.56 0.25
N GLN A 35 -9.97 4.65 -0.06
CA GLN A 35 -10.00 3.31 0.55
C GLN A 35 -8.73 2.52 0.21
N PHE A 36 -8.27 2.55 -1.05
CA PHE A 36 -7.02 1.92 -1.45
C PHE A 36 -5.80 2.57 -0.77
N LEU A 37 -5.81 3.88 -0.61
CA LEU A 37 -4.76 4.61 0.11
C LEU A 37 -4.64 4.13 1.56
N LEU A 38 -5.77 4.04 2.27
CA LEU A 38 -5.81 3.55 3.65
C LEU A 38 -5.34 2.10 3.78
N LEU A 39 -5.77 1.22 2.86
CA LEU A 39 -5.29 -0.16 2.79
C LEU A 39 -3.78 -0.23 2.57
N SER A 40 -3.25 0.63 1.70
CA SER A 40 -1.82 0.72 1.41
C SER A 40 -0.99 1.13 2.62
N VAL A 41 -1.45 2.16 3.34
CA VAL A 41 -0.81 2.60 4.57
C VAL A 41 -0.83 1.47 5.61
N GLY A 42 -1.96 0.77 5.75
CA GLY A 42 -2.06 -0.39 6.64
C GLY A 42 -1.06 -1.50 6.30
N LEU A 43 -0.96 -1.88 5.03
CA LEU A 43 0.01 -2.87 4.54
C LEU A 43 1.46 -2.44 4.76
N PHE A 44 1.75 -1.15 4.54
CA PHE A 44 3.08 -0.59 4.73
C PHE A 44 3.48 -0.60 6.22
N VAL A 45 2.58 -0.16 7.10
CA VAL A 45 2.80 -0.16 8.55
C VAL A 45 2.94 -1.59 9.09
N LEU A 46 2.09 -2.53 8.64
CA LEU A 46 2.23 -3.94 9.00
C LEU A 46 3.58 -4.51 8.55
N GLY A 47 4.00 -4.22 7.33
CA GLY A 47 5.32 -4.60 6.82
C GLY A 47 6.46 -4.01 7.64
N TYR A 48 6.36 -2.73 8.03
CA TYR A 48 7.32 -2.04 8.89
C TYR A 48 7.40 -2.66 10.29
N VAL A 49 6.27 -2.88 10.95
CA VAL A 49 6.21 -3.50 12.27
C VAL A 49 6.79 -4.92 12.25
N LEU A 50 6.46 -5.72 11.23
CA LEU A 50 7.04 -7.06 11.01
C LEU A 50 8.55 -7.02 10.79
N GLN A 51 9.07 -5.94 10.21
CA GLN A 51 10.49 -5.71 10.04
C GLN A 51 11.16 -5.32 11.36
N GLN A 52 10.50 -4.49 12.17
CA GLN A 52 11.00 -3.98 13.45
C GLN A 52 11.05 -5.05 14.54
N PHE A 53 10.07 -5.95 14.64
CA PHE A 53 10.09 -7.05 15.63
C PHE A 53 11.12 -8.16 15.31
N ARG A 54 11.81 -8.08 14.17
CA ARG A 54 12.81 -9.06 13.72
C ARG A 54 14.16 -8.45 13.35
N GLY A 55 14.31 -7.14 13.53
CA GLY A 55 15.53 -6.37 13.32
C GLY A 55 16.36 -6.29 14.60
#